data_AF-A0A4R8MCJ8-F1
#
_entry.id   AF-A0A4R8MCJ8-F1
#
_cell.length_a   1.000
_cell.length_b   1.000
_cell.length_c   1.000
_cell.angle_alpha   90.00
_cell.angle_beta   90.00
_cell.angle_gamma   90.00
#
_symmetry.space_group_name_H-M   'P 1'
#
loop_
_entity.id
_entity.type
_entity.pdbx_description
1 polymer ?
#
loop_
_entity_poly.entity_id
_entity_poly.type
_entity_poly.pdbx_seq_one_letter_code
_entity_poly.pdbx_strand_id
1 'polypeptide(L)'
;MGLKEKRIIQAFQNDLFPALETEINTAAGYTVPLNISWNTLMEDRFSHIYNDTFPKIYFLPLIEAFKAICVDTMGVELLQTGLKEVVIVNENNEHNIERAITFEDGILKINHSPVINADKIEDRAARIISLLEDKLEEFAEGTPDTATTETSAAPTEKKQEATEAPNKMTIQELYNQSLVLSLEKQEIFSEMVEGLAWSCDMLEGKLTYGDDQVFDIQVIGTYAENEKSWLWAWANKQSGIPEKFTQTSLAIKAIGEAYQIDDLTSPKIELNSDPGAYFSTIISSMLKESCYVPLTFKGLTVYVTVTSKEADDKARTAPALICSHFTQVAASYKFPHKYSLYFYLKAKGYEVELPGNNIVAKKDDDQILGIFDLKGRLMKISNSKITVQA
;
A
#
# COMPACT_ATOMS: atom_id res chain seq x y z
N MET A 1 -27.51 37.12 6.43
CA MET A 1 -27.94 35.73 6.65
C MET A 1 -29.45 35.61 6.45
N GLY A 2 -29.90 34.76 5.52
CA GLY A 2 -31.31 34.59 5.14
C GLY A 2 -31.99 33.36 5.77
N LEU A 3 -33.32 33.34 5.70
CA LEU A 3 -34.15 32.19 6.13
C LEU A 3 -33.89 30.94 5.28
N LYS A 4 -33.38 31.10 4.06
CA LYS A 4 -33.13 30.04 3.09
C LYS A 4 -31.95 29.16 3.52
N GLU A 5 -30.83 29.77 3.91
CA GLU A 5 -29.61 29.08 4.35
C GLU A 5 -29.89 28.27 5.62
N LYS A 6 -30.64 28.85 6.56
CA LYS A 6 -31.07 28.16 7.79
C LYS A 6 -31.92 26.92 7.52
N ARG A 7 -32.85 27.00 6.55
CA ARG A 7 -33.69 25.84 6.17
C ARG A 7 -32.88 24.72 5.52
N ILE A 8 -31.86 25.06 4.72
CA ILE A 8 -31.01 24.06 4.07
C ILE A 8 -30.15 23.32 5.10
N ILE A 9 -29.55 24.04 6.05
CA ILE A 9 -28.78 23.41 7.13
C ILE A 9 -29.68 22.57 8.04
N GLN A 10 -30.91 23.04 8.33
CA GLN A 10 -31.88 22.23 9.07
C GLN A 10 -32.26 20.95 8.31
N ALA A 11 -32.41 21.01 6.98
CA ALA A 11 -32.63 19.81 6.17
C ALA A 11 -31.42 18.88 6.22
N PHE A 12 -30.19 19.39 6.09
CA PHE A 12 -28.97 18.58 6.23
C PHE A 12 -28.90 17.87 7.60
N GLN A 13 -29.21 18.57 8.69
CA GLN A 13 -29.24 18.02 10.03
C GLN A 13 -30.26 16.88 10.20
N ASN A 14 -31.41 16.98 9.54
CA ASN A 14 -32.47 15.98 9.66
C ASN A 14 -32.27 14.79 8.71
N ASP A 15 -31.77 15.06 7.50
CA ASP A 15 -31.84 14.10 6.38
C ASP A 15 -30.50 13.39 6.11
N LEU A 16 -29.37 14.05 6.36
CA LEU A 16 -28.02 13.56 5.97
C LEU A 16 -27.11 13.31 7.17
N PHE A 17 -27.11 14.21 8.14
CA PHE A 17 -26.22 14.13 9.30
C PHE A 17 -26.38 12.84 10.13
N PRO A 18 -27.59 12.29 10.39
CA PRO A 18 -27.72 11.08 11.22
C PRO A 18 -26.99 9.86 10.65
N ALA A 19 -26.94 9.73 9.32
CA ALA A 19 -26.19 8.66 8.66
C ALA A 19 -24.67 8.85 8.84
N LEU A 20 -24.18 10.08 8.65
CA LEU A 20 -22.77 10.43 8.84
C LEU A 20 -22.33 10.23 10.30
N GLU A 21 -23.16 10.63 11.25
CA GLU A 21 -22.91 10.40 12.68
C GLU A 21 -22.86 8.90 13.01
N THR A 22 -23.75 8.11 12.42
CA THR A 22 -23.73 6.64 12.57
C THR A 22 -22.44 6.05 11.99
N GLU A 23 -22.00 6.49 10.82
CA GLU A 23 -20.74 6.06 10.22
C GLU A 23 -19.52 6.45 11.05
N ILE A 24 -19.50 7.67 11.62
CA ILE A 24 -18.46 8.13 12.54
C ILE A 24 -18.39 7.22 13.77
N ASN A 25 -19.53 6.97 14.41
CA ASN A 25 -19.59 6.13 15.62
C ASN A 25 -19.20 4.68 15.32
N THR A 26 -19.59 4.16 14.15
CA THR A 26 -19.21 2.83 13.70
C THR A 26 -17.71 2.73 13.46
N ALA A 27 -17.12 3.73 12.79
CA ALA A 27 -15.68 3.79 12.54
C ALA A 27 -14.87 3.94 13.83
N ALA A 28 -15.37 4.69 14.82
CA ALA A 28 -14.71 4.88 16.10
C ALA A 28 -14.87 3.67 17.05
N GLY A 29 -15.91 2.86 16.89
CA GLY A 29 -16.26 1.77 17.81
C GLY A 29 -17.02 2.23 19.06
N TYR A 30 -17.32 3.53 19.20
CA TYR A 30 -18.07 4.12 20.31
C TYR A 30 -18.81 5.38 19.84
N THR A 31 -19.70 5.92 20.70
CA THR A 31 -20.38 7.19 20.42
C THR A 31 -19.43 8.37 20.64
N VAL A 32 -19.00 9.01 19.55
CA VAL A 32 -18.10 10.16 19.58
C VAL A 32 -18.89 11.43 19.91
N PRO A 33 -18.52 12.20 20.95
CA PRO A 33 -19.17 13.47 21.22
C PRO A 33 -18.88 14.49 20.12
N LEU A 34 -19.92 14.95 19.42
CA LEU A 34 -19.85 15.94 18.35
C LEU A 34 -20.47 17.27 18.79
N ASN A 35 -19.70 18.34 18.70
CA ASN A 35 -20.16 19.70 18.97
C ASN A 35 -20.03 20.56 17.71
N ILE A 36 -21.17 20.77 17.04
CA ILE A 36 -21.22 21.38 15.72
C ILE A 36 -21.88 22.76 15.81
N SER A 37 -21.11 23.79 15.52
CA SER A 37 -21.56 25.18 15.47
C SER A 37 -22.21 25.50 14.13
N TRP A 38 -23.36 24.88 13.83
CA TRP A 38 -24.06 24.96 12.53
C TRP A 38 -24.26 26.37 11.97
N ASN A 39 -24.50 27.37 12.83
CA ASN A 39 -24.69 28.75 12.42
C ASN A 39 -23.42 29.37 11.79
N THR A 40 -22.25 28.85 12.13
CA THR A 40 -20.95 29.33 11.60
C THR A 40 -20.62 28.75 10.24
N LEU A 41 -21.22 27.60 9.88
CA LEU A 41 -21.00 26.92 8.60
C LEU A 41 -21.79 27.58 7.44
N MET A 42 -22.49 28.68 7.71
CA MET A 42 -23.29 29.42 6.74
C MET A 42 -22.43 30.45 5.99
N GLU A 43 -22.34 30.28 4.68
CA GLU A 43 -21.79 31.27 3.74
C GLU A 43 -22.85 31.73 2.71
N ASP A 44 -23.01 33.05 2.59
CA ASP A 44 -23.94 33.63 1.63
C ASP A 44 -23.59 33.18 0.19
N ARG A 45 -24.61 32.78 -0.59
CA ARG A 45 -24.54 32.34 -2.01
C ARG A 45 -24.11 30.90 -2.27
N PHE A 46 -23.60 30.17 -1.28
CA PHE A 46 -23.14 28.77 -1.48
C PHE A 46 -24.06 27.70 -0.89
N SER A 47 -25.25 28.07 -0.42
CA SER A 47 -26.16 27.12 0.24
C SER A 47 -26.57 25.92 -0.62
N HIS A 48 -26.46 26.01 -1.94
CA HIS A 48 -26.86 24.95 -2.86
C HIS A 48 -25.88 23.77 -2.91
N ILE A 49 -24.66 23.91 -2.37
CA ILE A 49 -23.64 22.85 -2.38
C ILE A 49 -23.38 22.20 -1.02
N TYR A 50 -24.01 22.65 0.06
CA TYR A 50 -23.71 22.14 1.41
C TYR A 50 -23.93 20.63 1.57
N ASN A 51 -24.92 20.06 0.89
CA ASN A 51 -25.14 18.61 0.90
C ASN A 51 -23.97 17.82 0.31
N ASP A 52 -23.16 18.44 -0.57
CA ASP A 52 -21.94 17.85 -1.12
C ASP A 52 -20.70 18.24 -0.28
N THR A 53 -20.57 19.51 0.10
CA THR A 53 -19.33 20.00 0.72
C THR A 53 -19.22 19.70 2.20
N PHE A 54 -20.32 19.70 2.97
CA PHE A 54 -20.25 19.42 4.40
C PHE A 54 -19.75 17.99 4.69
N PRO A 55 -20.27 16.93 4.04
CA PRO A 55 -19.72 15.58 4.17
C PRO A 55 -18.23 15.54 3.89
N LYS A 56 -17.79 16.07 2.75
CA LYS A 56 -16.39 16.00 2.30
C LYS A 56 -15.41 16.82 3.16
N ILE A 57 -15.88 17.89 3.81
CA ILE A 57 -15.01 18.77 4.59
C ILE A 57 -14.94 18.32 6.04
N TYR A 58 -16.08 17.98 6.65
CA TYR A 58 -16.15 17.80 8.10
C TYR A 58 -16.31 16.35 8.55
N PHE A 59 -16.97 15.49 7.77
CA PHE A 59 -17.42 14.19 8.26
C PHE A 59 -16.68 13.01 7.64
N LEU A 60 -16.55 12.95 6.31
CA LEU A 60 -15.80 11.90 5.62
C LEU A 60 -14.32 11.83 6.07
N PRO A 61 -13.60 12.96 6.27
CA PRO A 61 -12.26 12.90 6.82
C PRO A 61 -12.18 12.29 8.23
N LEU A 62 -13.17 12.54 9.09
CA LEU A 62 -13.26 11.93 10.42
C LEU A 62 -13.49 10.42 10.32
N ILE A 63 -14.43 10.01 9.47
CA ILE A 63 -14.76 8.59 9.26
C ILE A 63 -13.52 7.82 8.80
N GLU A 64 -12.82 8.32 7.79
CA GLU A 64 -11.61 7.67 7.26
C GLU A 64 -10.47 7.67 8.28
N ALA A 65 -10.32 8.74 9.07
CA ALA A 65 -9.33 8.77 10.14
C ALA A 65 -9.62 7.75 11.25
N PHE A 66 -10.89 7.64 11.69
CA PHE A 66 -11.26 6.68 12.73
C PHE A 66 -11.16 5.23 12.24
N LYS A 67 -11.51 4.93 10.99
CA LYS A 67 -11.25 3.60 10.40
C LYS A 67 -9.76 3.23 10.41
N ALA A 68 -8.88 4.21 10.20
CA ALA A 68 -7.45 3.99 10.18
C ALA A 68 -6.86 3.79 11.59
N ILE A 69 -7.41 4.47 12.61
CA ILE A 69 -6.95 4.38 14.01
C ILE A 69 -7.56 3.15 14.70
N CYS A 70 -8.85 2.89 14.51
CA CYS A 70 -9.63 1.87 15.20
C CYS A 70 -9.66 0.54 14.45
N VAL A 71 -8.51 0.09 13.93
CA VAL A 71 -8.40 -1.19 13.20
C VAL A 71 -8.51 -2.39 14.15
N ASP A 72 -8.13 -2.20 15.41
CA ASP A 72 -8.18 -3.19 16.47
C ASP A 72 -8.75 -2.60 17.78
N THR A 73 -8.91 -3.46 18.79
CA THR A 73 -9.45 -3.08 20.10
C THR A 73 -8.59 -2.03 20.80
N MET A 74 -7.26 -2.08 20.62
CA MET A 74 -6.35 -1.12 21.25
C MET A 74 -6.54 0.28 20.67
N GLY A 75 -6.68 0.40 19.34
CA GLY A 75 -6.96 1.67 18.67
C GLY A 75 -8.27 2.31 19.13
N VAL A 76 -9.33 1.48 19.29
CA VAL A 76 -10.63 1.94 19.83
C VAL A 76 -10.49 2.47 21.25
N GLU A 77 -9.81 1.72 22.14
CA GLU A 77 -9.62 2.12 23.54
C GLU A 77 -8.78 3.39 23.69
N LEU A 78 -7.71 3.53 22.89
CA LEU A 78 -6.88 4.73 22.86
C LEU A 78 -7.67 5.94 22.39
N LEU A 79 -8.40 5.81 21.27
CA LEU A 79 -9.23 6.89 20.75
C LEU A 79 -10.28 7.30 21.78
N GLN A 80 -10.99 6.34 22.38
CA GLN A 80 -12.01 6.61 23.40
C GLN A 80 -11.44 7.31 24.64
N THR A 81 -10.20 7.00 25.02
CA THR A 81 -9.54 7.59 26.18
C THR A 81 -9.04 9.00 25.90
N GLY A 82 -8.43 9.24 24.74
CA GLY A 82 -7.79 10.51 24.42
C GLY A 82 -8.70 11.52 23.72
N LEU A 83 -9.66 11.08 22.91
CA LEU A 83 -10.61 11.96 22.20
C LEU A 83 -11.88 12.18 23.05
N LYS A 84 -11.95 13.34 23.69
CA LYS A 84 -13.09 13.78 24.50
C LYS A 84 -14.24 14.32 23.65
N GLU A 85 -13.91 15.10 22.61
CA GLU A 85 -14.92 15.77 21.78
C GLU A 85 -14.34 16.15 20.41
N VAL A 86 -15.19 16.12 19.38
CA VAL A 86 -14.91 16.75 18.08
C VAL A 86 -15.71 18.04 17.96
N VAL A 87 -15.02 19.15 17.71
CA VAL A 87 -15.62 20.48 17.53
C VAL A 87 -15.56 20.88 16.06
N ILE A 88 -16.72 21.10 15.44
CA ILE A 88 -16.83 21.57 14.05
C ILE A 88 -17.36 23.00 14.03
N VAL A 89 -16.59 23.92 13.43
CA VAL A 89 -16.90 25.34 13.39
C VAL A 89 -16.30 25.99 12.15
N ASN A 90 -16.74 27.20 11.81
CA ASN A 90 -16.09 28.09 10.86
C ASN A 90 -16.06 29.52 11.39
N GLU A 91 -15.01 29.87 12.14
CA GLU A 91 -14.88 31.18 12.80
C GLU A 91 -14.13 32.21 11.95
N ASN A 92 -13.24 31.74 11.08
CA ASN A 92 -12.25 32.57 10.40
C ASN A 92 -12.14 32.26 8.91
N ASN A 93 -13.00 31.40 8.35
CA ASN A 93 -12.96 30.97 6.96
C ASN A 93 -11.58 30.41 6.56
N GLU A 94 -10.98 29.58 7.42
CA GLU A 94 -9.66 29.01 7.16
C GLU A 94 -9.68 28.02 5.99
N HIS A 95 -8.60 28.02 5.20
CA HIS A 95 -8.43 27.16 4.02
C HIS A 95 -7.15 26.34 4.09
N ASN A 96 -6.28 26.65 5.06
CA ASN A 96 -5.06 25.92 5.34
C ASN A 96 -5.36 24.79 6.33
N ILE A 97 -5.15 23.54 5.88
CA ILE A 97 -5.47 22.33 6.63
C ILE A 97 -4.73 22.27 7.98
N GLU A 98 -3.46 22.70 8.04
CA GLU A 98 -2.65 22.65 9.27
C GLU A 98 -3.19 23.58 10.36
N ARG A 99 -3.74 24.74 9.97
CA ARG A 99 -4.35 25.71 10.90
C ARG A 99 -5.80 25.41 11.20
N ALA A 100 -6.51 24.82 10.25
CA ALA A 100 -7.93 24.51 10.37
C ALA A 100 -8.18 23.31 11.28
N ILE A 101 -7.28 22.33 11.30
CA ILE A 101 -7.44 21.09 12.06
C ILE A 101 -6.37 21.01 13.12
N THR A 102 -6.82 20.94 14.38
CA THR A 102 -5.98 20.93 15.59
C THR A 102 -6.51 19.92 16.58
N PHE A 103 -5.63 19.35 17.40
CA PHE A 103 -5.99 18.44 18.48
C PHE A 103 -5.23 18.82 19.74
N GLU A 104 -5.94 19.34 20.72
CA GLU A 104 -5.38 19.86 21.97
C GLU A 104 -6.29 19.46 23.14
N ASP A 105 -5.70 18.98 24.24
CA ASP A 105 -6.40 18.58 25.47
C ASP A 105 -7.55 17.56 25.27
N GLY A 106 -7.47 16.75 24.22
CA GLY A 106 -8.48 15.76 23.85
C GLY A 106 -9.61 16.31 22.98
N ILE A 107 -9.49 17.53 22.47
CA ILE A 107 -10.49 18.17 21.60
C ILE A 107 -9.95 18.23 20.17
N LEU A 108 -10.61 17.51 19.25
CA LEU A 108 -10.31 17.60 17.83
C LEU A 108 -11.16 18.72 17.21
N LYS A 109 -10.54 19.87 16.94
CA LYS A 109 -11.22 21.02 16.35
C LYS A 109 -10.98 21.06 14.84
N ILE A 110 -12.07 21.08 14.07
CA ILE A 110 -12.12 21.36 12.64
C ILE A 110 -12.75 22.74 12.44
N ASN A 111 -11.90 23.77 12.33
CA ASN A 111 -12.26 25.15 12.04
C ASN A 111 -11.92 25.48 10.58
N HIS A 112 -12.79 25.10 9.65
CA HIS A 112 -12.50 25.19 8.21
C HIS A 112 -13.64 25.88 7.46
N SER A 113 -13.33 26.47 6.30
CA SER A 113 -14.34 26.96 5.37
C SER A 113 -15.29 25.83 4.93
N PRO A 114 -16.62 26.06 4.90
CA PRO A 114 -17.63 25.08 4.49
C PRO A 114 -17.68 24.74 3.00
N VAL A 115 -16.90 25.43 2.15
CA VAL A 115 -17.03 25.32 0.69
C VAL A 115 -15.70 25.20 -0.04
N ILE A 116 -14.62 25.76 0.50
CA ILE A 116 -13.32 25.78 -0.19
C ILE A 116 -12.62 24.42 -0.05
N ASN A 117 -11.98 23.98 -1.14
CA ASN A 117 -11.17 22.76 -1.19
C ASN A 117 -11.91 21.49 -0.72
N ALA A 118 -13.21 21.38 -1.00
CA ALA A 118 -14.07 20.29 -0.52
C ALA A 118 -13.55 18.89 -0.90
N ASP A 119 -12.98 18.72 -2.10
CA ASP A 119 -12.50 17.42 -2.57
C ASP A 119 -11.16 16.98 -1.95
N LYS A 120 -10.53 17.81 -1.10
CA LYS A 120 -9.32 17.47 -0.33
C LYS A 120 -9.62 16.59 0.89
N ILE A 121 -10.44 15.56 0.70
CA ILE A 121 -10.90 14.65 1.76
C ILE A 121 -9.69 13.91 2.37
N GLU A 122 -8.87 13.30 1.51
CA GLU A 122 -7.70 12.51 1.91
C GLU A 122 -6.65 13.36 2.64
N ASP A 123 -6.39 14.58 2.18
CA ASP A 123 -5.43 15.50 2.82
C ASP A 123 -5.90 15.88 4.24
N ARG A 124 -7.21 16.05 4.46
CA ARG A 124 -7.77 16.32 5.79
C ARG A 124 -7.78 15.08 6.69
N ALA A 125 -8.12 13.91 6.14
CA ALA A 125 -8.09 12.65 6.88
C ALA A 125 -6.66 12.40 7.40
N ALA A 126 -5.65 12.56 6.54
CA ALA A 126 -4.24 12.43 6.93
C ALA A 126 -3.83 13.38 8.06
N ARG A 127 -4.31 14.64 8.04
CA ARG A 127 -4.06 15.60 9.12
C ARG A 127 -4.69 15.17 10.44
N ILE A 128 -5.93 14.68 10.41
CA ILE A 128 -6.63 14.19 11.61
C ILE A 128 -5.90 12.97 12.17
N ILE A 129 -5.51 12.01 11.32
CA ILE A 129 -4.74 10.83 11.72
C ILE A 129 -3.44 11.24 12.40
N SER A 130 -2.64 12.11 11.77
CA SER A 130 -1.39 12.61 12.38
C SER A 130 -1.59 13.15 13.78
N LEU A 131 -2.59 14.03 13.95
CA LEU A 131 -2.83 14.71 15.20
C LEU A 131 -3.24 13.75 16.31
N LEU A 132 -4.03 12.73 15.97
CA LEU A 132 -4.45 11.73 16.92
C LEU A 132 -3.31 10.75 17.23
N GLU A 133 -2.56 10.27 16.24
CA GLU A 133 -1.40 9.39 16.47
C GLU A 133 -0.34 10.06 17.35
N ASP A 134 0.04 11.31 17.03
CA ASP A 134 1.09 12.05 17.77
C ASP A 134 0.73 12.33 19.23
N LYS A 135 -0.57 12.32 19.57
CA LYS A 135 -1.08 12.82 20.86
C LYS A 135 -1.83 11.79 21.67
N LEU A 136 -2.37 10.72 21.07
CA LEU A 136 -3.00 9.63 21.81
C LEU A 136 -1.98 8.83 22.63
N GLU A 137 -0.71 8.77 22.19
CA GLU A 137 0.39 8.20 22.99
C GLU A 137 0.57 8.92 24.34
N GLU A 138 0.39 10.26 24.38
CA GLU A 138 0.48 11.06 25.62
C GLU A 138 -0.63 10.69 26.62
N PHE A 139 -1.76 10.15 26.15
CA PHE A 139 -2.87 9.68 27.01
C PHE A 139 -2.69 8.23 27.48
N ALA A 140 -1.84 7.43 26.82
CA ALA A 140 -1.50 6.08 27.26
C ALA A 140 -0.60 6.10 28.52
N GLU A 141 0.27 7.10 28.67
CA GLU A 141 1.20 7.25 29.80
C GLU A 141 0.55 7.80 31.09
N GLY A 142 -0.72 8.24 31.02
CA GLY A 142 -1.43 8.91 32.11
C GLY A 142 -2.19 8.01 33.10
N THR A 143 -2.13 6.68 32.96
CA THR A 143 -2.90 5.76 33.81
C THR A 143 -1.99 5.12 34.88
N PRO A 144 -2.19 5.37 36.18
CA PRO A 144 -1.42 4.70 37.22
C PRO A 144 -1.83 3.22 37.33
N ASP A 145 -0.83 2.37 37.53
CA ASP A 145 -0.93 0.98 37.97
C ASP A 145 -2.05 0.75 38.98
N THR A 146 -3.02 -0.11 38.62
CA THR A 146 -3.66 -0.96 39.62
C THR A 146 -3.76 -2.39 39.10
N ALA A 147 -3.16 -3.27 39.89
CA ALA A 147 -2.99 -4.70 39.70
C ALA A 147 -4.32 -5.49 39.59
N THR A 148 -4.23 -6.55 38.77
CA THR A 148 -4.92 -7.86 38.81
C THR A 148 -6.15 -8.05 39.72
N THR A 149 -7.23 -8.56 39.13
CA THR A 149 -7.93 -9.73 39.70
C THR A 149 -8.61 -10.55 38.60
N GLU A 150 -8.32 -11.85 38.59
CA GLU A 150 -9.02 -12.88 37.82
C GLU A 150 -10.49 -12.97 38.22
N THR A 151 -11.39 -13.28 37.27
CA THR A 151 -12.26 -14.49 37.27
C THR A 151 -13.38 -14.38 36.22
N SER A 152 -13.35 -15.33 35.28
CA SER A 152 -14.47 -16.05 34.65
C SER A 152 -15.78 -15.32 34.30
N ALA A 153 -16.06 -15.21 33.00
CA ALA A 153 -17.26 -15.80 32.41
C ALA A 153 -17.18 -15.71 30.87
N ALA A 154 -17.16 -16.87 30.21
CA ALA A 154 -17.39 -16.96 28.77
C ALA A 154 -18.85 -16.61 28.45
N PRO A 155 -19.10 -15.92 27.33
CA PRO A 155 -20.33 -16.12 26.57
C PRO A 155 -19.97 -16.69 25.18
N THR A 156 -20.28 -17.98 25.04
CA THR A 156 -20.73 -18.68 23.83
C THR A 156 -20.61 -17.91 22.51
N GLU A 157 -19.64 -18.35 21.72
CA GLU A 157 -19.56 -18.13 20.28
C GLU A 157 -20.89 -18.48 19.60
N LYS A 158 -21.53 -17.49 18.99
CA LYS A 158 -22.31 -17.73 17.79
C LYS A 158 -21.40 -17.49 16.61
N LYS A 159 -20.88 -18.60 16.08
CA LYS A 159 -20.23 -18.69 14.78
C LYS A 159 -21.19 -18.13 13.71
N GLN A 160 -21.05 -16.84 13.40
CA GLN A 160 -21.50 -16.34 12.11
C GLN A 160 -20.37 -16.67 11.16
N GLU A 161 -20.60 -17.69 10.33
CA GLU A 161 -19.86 -17.87 9.08
C GLU A 161 -20.06 -16.60 8.24
N ALA A 162 -19.17 -15.62 8.47
CA ALA A 162 -18.85 -14.66 7.46
C ALA A 162 -18.18 -15.46 6.35
N THR A 163 -18.90 -15.62 5.23
CA THR A 163 -18.28 -15.95 3.96
C THR A 163 -17.14 -14.95 3.74
N GLU A 164 -15.91 -15.39 3.98
CA GLU A 164 -14.71 -14.64 3.65
C GLU A 164 -14.81 -14.26 2.18
N ALA A 165 -15.03 -12.97 1.92
CA ALA A 165 -14.78 -12.44 0.59
C ALA A 165 -13.30 -12.75 0.28
N PRO A 166 -12.99 -13.37 -0.88
CA PRO A 166 -11.63 -13.74 -1.20
C PRO A 166 -10.76 -12.49 -1.12
N ASN A 167 -9.63 -12.59 -0.42
CA ASN A 167 -8.64 -11.53 -0.29
C ASN A 167 -8.20 -11.11 -1.71
N LYS A 168 -8.79 -10.03 -2.24
CA LYS A 168 -8.70 -9.72 -3.67
C LYS A 168 -7.42 -8.95 -3.95
N MET A 169 -6.36 -9.68 -4.22
CA MET A 169 -5.07 -9.15 -4.63
C MET A 169 -5.16 -8.56 -6.04
N THR A 170 -4.73 -7.31 -6.24
CA THR A 170 -4.67 -6.66 -7.55
C THR A 170 -3.30 -6.84 -8.21
N ILE A 171 -3.25 -6.68 -9.54
CA ILE A 171 -1.96 -6.74 -10.26
C ILE A 171 -1.00 -5.61 -9.84
N GLN A 172 -1.52 -4.43 -9.51
CA GLN A 172 -0.71 -3.32 -9.04
C GLN A 172 -0.08 -3.61 -7.67
N GLU A 173 -0.82 -4.26 -6.78
CA GLU A 173 -0.28 -4.72 -5.51
C GLU A 173 0.82 -5.77 -5.75
N LEU A 174 0.60 -6.75 -6.63
CA LEU A 174 1.62 -7.75 -6.98
C LEU A 174 2.90 -7.09 -7.49
N TYR A 175 2.76 -6.08 -8.35
CA TYR A 175 3.89 -5.29 -8.83
C TYR A 175 4.60 -4.56 -7.69
N ASN A 176 3.85 -3.86 -6.83
CA ASN A 176 4.41 -3.11 -5.71
C ASN A 176 5.13 -4.02 -4.69
N GLN A 177 4.65 -5.25 -4.46
CA GLN A 177 5.33 -6.25 -3.62
C GLN A 177 6.66 -6.71 -4.23
N SER A 178 6.73 -6.72 -5.55
CA SER A 178 7.81 -7.36 -6.31
C SER A 178 8.91 -6.40 -6.75
N LEU A 179 8.59 -5.12 -6.92
CA LEU A 179 9.43 -4.11 -7.56
C LEU A 179 10.86 -4.08 -7.00
N VAL A 180 11.01 -3.91 -5.69
CA VAL A 180 12.34 -3.71 -5.07
C VAL A 180 13.22 -4.95 -5.20
N LEU A 181 12.62 -6.13 -5.01
CA LEU A 181 13.33 -7.41 -5.14
C LEU A 181 13.72 -7.69 -6.59
N SER A 182 12.81 -7.42 -7.53
CA SER A 182 13.06 -7.56 -8.97
C SER A 182 14.20 -6.63 -9.43
N LEU A 183 14.22 -5.37 -8.99
CA LEU A 183 15.29 -4.44 -9.32
C LEU A 183 16.66 -4.91 -8.80
N GLU A 184 16.72 -5.42 -7.56
CA GLU A 184 17.95 -6.03 -7.05
C GLU A 184 18.42 -7.18 -7.94
N LYS A 185 17.51 -8.07 -8.32
CA LYS A 185 17.81 -9.21 -9.20
C LYS A 185 18.35 -8.76 -10.56
N GLN A 186 17.72 -7.74 -11.16
CA GLN A 186 18.17 -7.16 -12.42
C GLN A 186 19.56 -6.54 -12.29
N GLU A 187 19.86 -5.81 -11.21
CA GLU A 187 21.17 -5.21 -10.97
C GLU A 187 22.27 -6.28 -10.84
N ILE A 188 22.04 -7.29 -10.00
CA ILE A 188 22.99 -8.40 -9.81
C ILE A 188 23.27 -9.11 -11.13
N PHE A 189 22.23 -9.45 -11.89
CA PHE A 189 22.42 -10.12 -13.17
C PHE A 189 23.08 -9.22 -14.21
N SER A 190 22.72 -7.93 -14.25
CA SER A 190 23.35 -6.95 -15.15
C SER A 190 24.83 -6.77 -14.89
N GLU A 191 25.26 -6.76 -13.62
CA GLU A 191 26.67 -6.73 -13.24
C GLU A 191 27.41 -8.00 -13.68
N MET A 192 26.76 -9.17 -13.57
CA MET A 192 27.36 -10.46 -13.96
C MET A 192 27.68 -10.56 -15.45
N VAL A 193 26.84 -9.97 -16.29
CA VAL A 193 26.93 -10.08 -17.74
C VAL A 193 27.41 -8.80 -18.41
N GLU A 194 27.92 -7.84 -17.63
CA GLU A 194 28.33 -6.53 -18.12
C GLU A 194 29.37 -6.66 -19.24
N GLY A 195 29.11 -5.98 -20.38
CA GLY A 195 30.00 -5.97 -21.53
C GLY A 195 30.03 -7.25 -22.37
N LEU A 196 29.26 -8.29 -22.01
CA LEU A 196 29.19 -9.54 -22.76
C LEU A 196 28.10 -9.49 -23.83
N ALA A 197 28.41 -9.97 -25.04
CA ALA A 197 27.41 -10.18 -26.08
C ALA A 197 26.53 -11.38 -25.71
N TRP A 198 25.24 -11.32 -26.07
CA TRP A 198 24.30 -12.40 -25.81
C TRP A 198 23.91 -13.15 -27.09
N SER A 199 23.60 -14.43 -26.94
CA SER A 199 22.92 -15.25 -27.94
C SER A 199 21.89 -16.15 -27.25
N CYS A 200 20.81 -16.52 -27.94
CA CYS A 200 19.77 -17.36 -27.35
C CYS A 200 19.39 -18.49 -28.30
N ASP A 201 19.49 -19.73 -27.82
CA ASP A 201 18.91 -20.89 -28.47
C ASP A 201 17.51 -21.13 -27.90
N MET A 202 16.48 -20.78 -28.67
CA MET A 202 15.08 -20.95 -28.28
C MET A 202 14.60 -22.41 -28.37
N LEU A 203 15.30 -23.28 -29.09
CA LEU A 203 14.98 -24.71 -29.18
C LEU A 203 15.49 -25.46 -27.97
N GLU A 204 16.68 -25.09 -27.50
CA GLU A 204 17.30 -25.66 -26.30
C GLU A 204 16.96 -24.90 -25.01
N GLY A 205 16.40 -23.69 -25.12
CA GLY A 205 16.04 -22.84 -23.98
C GLY A 205 17.28 -22.36 -23.23
N LYS A 206 18.29 -21.94 -23.98
CA LYS A 206 19.59 -21.52 -23.45
C LYS A 206 19.90 -20.08 -23.84
N LEU A 207 20.09 -19.22 -22.85
CA LEU A 207 20.62 -17.86 -23.04
C LEU A 207 22.10 -17.87 -22.68
N THR A 208 22.95 -17.47 -23.62
CA THR A 208 24.40 -17.45 -23.44
C THR A 208 24.92 -16.02 -23.49
N TYR A 209 25.74 -15.64 -22.52
CA TYR A 209 26.52 -14.41 -22.53
C TYR A 209 28.01 -14.74 -22.66
N GLY A 210 28.72 -14.06 -23.57
CA GLY A 210 30.12 -14.35 -23.85
C GLY A 210 30.29 -15.76 -24.43
N ASP A 211 31.35 -16.45 -24.01
CA ASP A 211 31.71 -17.77 -24.55
C ASP A 211 31.18 -18.94 -23.70
N ASP A 212 30.91 -18.74 -22.41
CA ASP A 212 30.67 -19.83 -21.44
C ASP A 212 29.56 -19.59 -20.41
N GLN A 213 29.00 -18.38 -20.28
CA GLN A 213 27.91 -18.14 -19.33
C GLN A 213 26.56 -18.56 -19.92
N VAL A 214 26.19 -19.82 -19.71
CA VAL A 214 24.97 -20.42 -20.24
C VAL A 214 23.90 -20.55 -19.15
N PHE A 215 22.72 -19.99 -19.41
CA PHE A 215 21.60 -19.96 -18.49
C PHE A 215 20.37 -20.67 -19.06
N ASP A 216 19.67 -21.41 -18.19
CA ASP A 216 18.35 -21.95 -18.49
C ASP A 216 17.30 -20.84 -18.47
N ILE A 217 16.40 -20.87 -19.46
CA ILE A 217 15.31 -19.91 -19.57
C ILE A 217 13.92 -20.53 -19.51
N GLN A 218 12.95 -19.71 -19.11
CA GLN A 218 11.54 -19.95 -19.33
C GLN A 218 10.94 -18.76 -20.06
N VAL A 219 10.05 -19.01 -21.02
CA VAL A 219 9.41 -17.95 -21.79
C VAL A 219 8.19 -17.45 -21.02
N ILE A 220 8.13 -16.14 -20.79
CA ILE A 220 7.02 -15.48 -20.12
C ILE A 220 5.94 -15.16 -21.16
N GLY A 221 6.32 -14.45 -22.21
CA GLY A 221 5.43 -13.97 -23.24
C GLY A 221 6.16 -13.11 -24.25
N THR A 222 5.39 -12.57 -25.18
CA THR A 222 5.93 -11.85 -26.32
C THR A 222 5.13 -10.58 -26.56
N TYR A 223 5.82 -9.46 -26.70
CA TYR A 223 5.25 -8.20 -27.11
C TYR A 223 5.54 -7.95 -28.59
N ALA A 224 4.51 -7.66 -29.38
CA ALA A 224 4.60 -7.29 -30.78
C ALA A 224 4.38 -5.78 -30.94
N GLU A 225 5.42 -5.03 -31.29
CA GLU A 225 5.39 -3.56 -31.40
C GLU A 225 4.37 -3.09 -32.44
N ASN A 226 4.35 -3.74 -33.61
CA ASN A 226 3.46 -3.37 -34.72
C ASN A 226 1.98 -3.64 -34.40
N GLU A 227 1.70 -4.70 -33.65
CA GLU A 227 0.34 -5.07 -33.25
C GLU A 227 -0.09 -4.42 -31.94
N LYS A 228 0.85 -3.79 -31.21
CA LYS A 228 0.63 -3.23 -29.87
C LYS A 228 -0.09 -4.24 -28.96
N SER A 229 0.45 -5.45 -28.93
CA SER A 229 -0.18 -6.54 -28.20
C SER A 229 0.83 -7.44 -27.51
N TRP A 230 0.43 -7.92 -26.34
CA TRP A 230 1.11 -8.93 -25.56
C TRP A 230 0.43 -10.28 -25.77
N LEU A 231 1.22 -11.33 -25.99
CA LEU A 231 0.78 -12.72 -26.07
C LEU A 231 1.54 -13.55 -25.05
N TRP A 232 0.81 -14.19 -24.13
CA TRP A 232 1.44 -15.07 -23.13
C TRP A 232 2.01 -16.34 -23.76
N ALA A 233 3.12 -16.85 -23.22
CA ALA A 233 3.76 -18.05 -23.75
C ALA A 233 2.85 -19.30 -23.63
N TRP A 234 2.11 -19.45 -22.53
CA TRP A 234 1.14 -20.54 -22.35
C TRP A 234 0.02 -20.54 -23.41
N ALA A 235 -0.29 -19.38 -23.99
CA ALA A 235 -1.27 -19.21 -25.06
C ALA A 235 -0.67 -19.36 -26.47
N ASN A 236 0.65 -19.23 -26.59
CA ASN A 236 1.32 -19.17 -27.88
C ASN A 236 1.59 -20.56 -28.46
N LYS A 237 0.56 -21.16 -29.08
CA LYS A 237 0.68 -22.47 -29.75
C LYS A 237 1.30 -22.41 -31.14
N GLN A 238 1.41 -21.21 -31.74
CA GLN A 238 1.84 -21.05 -33.13
C GLN A 238 3.35 -20.88 -33.29
N SER A 239 4.03 -20.32 -32.28
CA SER A 239 5.48 -20.08 -32.34
C SER A 239 6.35 -21.32 -32.09
N GLY A 240 5.75 -22.49 -31.84
CA GLY A 240 6.49 -23.74 -31.64
C GLY A 240 7.36 -23.76 -30.38
N ILE A 241 7.05 -22.92 -29.38
CA ILE A 241 7.77 -22.88 -28.11
C ILE A 241 7.59 -24.26 -27.44
N PRO A 242 8.68 -25.00 -27.16
CA PRO A 242 8.59 -26.27 -26.45
C PRO A 242 7.87 -26.12 -25.11
N GLU A 243 6.98 -27.05 -24.78
CA GLU A 243 6.18 -26.98 -23.54
C GLU A 243 7.06 -26.90 -22.28
N LYS A 244 8.26 -27.49 -22.34
CA LYS A 244 9.29 -27.45 -21.28
C LYS A 244 9.86 -26.06 -20.98
N PHE A 245 9.48 -25.02 -21.72
CA PHE A 245 9.87 -23.63 -21.48
C PHE A 245 8.69 -22.71 -21.19
N THR A 246 7.52 -23.23 -20.86
CA THR A 246 6.33 -22.43 -20.58
C THR A 246 5.86 -22.52 -19.13
N GLN A 247 6.60 -23.21 -18.27
CA GLN A 247 6.22 -23.51 -16.89
C GLN A 247 6.03 -22.24 -16.07
N THR A 248 6.93 -21.27 -16.20
CA THR A 248 6.80 -19.97 -15.53
C THR A 248 5.54 -19.22 -15.98
N SER A 249 5.24 -19.23 -17.29
CA SER A 249 4.02 -18.62 -17.81
C SER A 249 2.74 -19.34 -17.34
N LEU A 250 2.78 -20.68 -17.21
CA LEU A 250 1.67 -21.46 -16.66
C LEU A 250 1.47 -21.22 -15.16
N ALA A 251 2.57 -21.07 -14.40
CA ALA A 251 2.51 -20.80 -12.98
C ALA A 251 1.93 -19.41 -12.68
N ILE A 252 2.31 -18.37 -13.44
CA ILE A 252 1.72 -17.04 -13.25
C ILE A 252 0.26 -16.99 -13.68
N LYS A 253 -0.15 -17.78 -14.69
CA LYS A 253 -1.57 -17.96 -15.04
C LYS A 253 -2.36 -18.56 -13.88
N ALA A 254 -1.82 -19.58 -13.20
CA ALA A 254 -2.48 -20.18 -12.04
C ALA A 254 -2.62 -19.18 -10.87
N ILE A 255 -1.63 -18.31 -10.65
CA ILE A 255 -1.73 -17.19 -9.71
C ILE A 255 -2.83 -16.21 -10.14
N GLY A 256 -2.88 -15.88 -11.44
CA GLY A 256 -3.92 -15.04 -12.03
C GLY A 256 -5.33 -15.61 -11.83
N GLU A 257 -5.51 -16.92 -12.01
CA GLU A 257 -6.78 -17.62 -11.76
C GLU A 257 -7.15 -17.59 -10.27
N ALA A 258 -6.19 -17.82 -9.38
CA ALA A 258 -6.41 -17.81 -7.94
C ALA A 258 -6.84 -16.43 -7.41
N TYR A 259 -6.27 -15.35 -7.95
CA TYR A 259 -6.60 -13.97 -7.56
C TYR A 259 -7.61 -13.27 -8.47
N GLN A 260 -8.11 -13.95 -9.52
CA GLN A 260 -9.01 -13.38 -10.52
C GLN A 260 -8.44 -12.11 -11.19
N ILE A 261 -7.20 -12.20 -11.65
CA ILE A 261 -6.49 -11.11 -12.34
C ILE A 261 -6.51 -11.38 -13.84
N ASP A 262 -7.36 -10.64 -14.56
CA ASP A 262 -7.59 -10.81 -16.00
C ASP A 262 -6.32 -10.59 -16.84
N ASP A 263 -5.45 -9.67 -16.44
CA ASP A 263 -4.16 -9.41 -17.09
C ASP A 263 -3.23 -10.64 -17.14
N LEU A 264 -3.37 -11.59 -16.19
CA LEU A 264 -2.53 -12.79 -16.10
C LEU A 264 -3.21 -14.02 -16.73
N THR A 265 -4.50 -13.94 -17.03
CA THR A 265 -5.31 -15.06 -17.53
C THR A 265 -5.85 -14.85 -18.95
N SER A 266 -5.87 -13.62 -19.44
CA SER A 266 -6.23 -13.27 -20.81
C SER A 266 -5.11 -13.67 -21.78
N PRO A 267 -5.36 -14.52 -22.79
CA PRO A 267 -4.30 -15.04 -23.67
C PRO A 267 -3.50 -13.95 -24.40
N LYS A 268 -4.22 -12.96 -24.94
CA LYS A 268 -3.68 -11.81 -25.69
C LYS A 268 -4.28 -10.54 -25.11
N ILE A 269 -3.46 -9.51 -24.95
CA ILE A 269 -3.85 -8.21 -24.40
C ILE A 269 -3.37 -7.11 -25.34
N GLU A 270 -4.27 -6.21 -25.73
CA GLU A 270 -3.95 -5.05 -26.56
C GLU A 270 -3.59 -3.87 -25.67
N LEU A 271 -2.38 -3.33 -25.85
CA LEU A 271 -1.77 -2.35 -24.95
C LEU A 271 -0.94 -1.35 -25.76
N ASN A 272 -1.06 -0.07 -25.45
CA ASN A 272 -0.38 1.00 -26.20
C ASN A 272 1.15 1.04 -26.02
N SER A 273 1.70 0.23 -25.11
CA SER A 273 3.11 0.16 -24.76
C SER A 273 3.47 -1.25 -24.29
N ASP A 274 4.75 -1.59 -24.36
CA ASP A 274 5.27 -2.90 -23.93
C ASP A 274 5.05 -3.12 -22.41
N PRO A 275 4.23 -4.11 -21.99
CA PRO A 275 4.02 -4.42 -20.59
C PRO A 275 5.04 -5.44 -20.04
N GLY A 276 5.94 -5.98 -20.87
CA GLY A 276 6.68 -7.18 -20.52
C GLY A 276 7.56 -7.01 -19.29
N ALA A 277 8.18 -5.86 -19.09
CA ALA A 277 8.94 -5.56 -17.86
C ALA A 277 8.05 -5.52 -16.61
N TYR A 278 6.80 -5.03 -16.74
CA TYR A 278 5.83 -4.99 -15.65
C TYR A 278 5.43 -6.41 -15.21
N PHE A 279 5.07 -7.28 -16.17
CA PHE A 279 4.75 -8.68 -15.88
C PHE A 279 5.97 -9.46 -15.37
N SER A 280 7.14 -9.24 -15.97
CA SER A 280 8.37 -9.95 -15.58
C SER A 280 8.86 -9.54 -14.18
N THR A 281 8.58 -8.30 -13.77
CA THR A 281 8.84 -7.84 -12.40
C THR A 281 8.04 -8.64 -11.37
N ILE A 282 6.75 -8.87 -11.63
CA ILE A 282 5.89 -9.69 -10.76
C ILE A 282 6.41 -11.13 -10.73
N ILE A 283 6.63 -11.70 -11.91
CA ILE A 283 7.05 -13.10 -12.09
C ILE A 283 8.36 -13.42 -11.39
N SER A 284 9.38 -12.58 -11.58
CA SER A 284 10.71 -12.83 -11.03
C SER A 284 10.71 -12.87 -9.49
N SER A 285 9.84 -12.07 -8.86
CA SER A 285 9.65 -12.09 -7.41
C SER A 285 8.82 -13.30 -6.97
N MET A 286 7.61 -13.45 -7.50
CA MET A 286 6.64 -14.45 -7.02
C MET A 286 7.08 -15.89 -7.27
N LEU A 287 7.71 -16.15 -8.41
CA LEU A 287 8.13 -17.49 -8.83
C LEU A 287 9.60 -17.77 -8.50
N LYS A 288 10.26 -16.86 -7.78
CA LYS A 288 11.65 -17.01 -7.31
C LYS A 288 12.69 -17.23 -8.41
N GLU A 289 12.42 -16.73 -9.61
CA GLU A 289 13.36 -16.75 -10.73
C GLU A 289 14.52 -15.79 -10.46
N SER A 290 15.73 -16.08 -10.96
CA SER A 290 16.91 -15.28 -10.61
C SER A 290 16.91 -13.90 -11.26
N CYS A 291 16.36 -13.76 -12.48
CA CYS A 291 16.25 -12.50 -13.22
C CYS A 291 15.25 -12.66 -14.39
N TYR A 292 14.93 -11.57 -15.11
CA TYR A 292 14.35 -11.63 -16.45
C TYR A 292 15.17 -10.86 -17.48
N VAL A 293 15.02 -11.22 -18.76
CA VAL A 293 15.71 -10.59 -19.89
C VAL A 293 14.73 -10.36 -21.05
N PRO A 294 14.64 -9.13 -21.59
CA PRO A 294 13.96 -8.87 -22.85
C PRO A 294 14.89 -9.22 -24.03
N LEU A 295 14.46 -10.15 -24.88
CA LEU A 295 15.14 -10.54 -26.11
C LEU A 295 14.43 -9.92 -27.31
N THR A 296 15.01 -8.86 -27.87
CA THR A 296 14.40 -8.10 -28.97
C THR A 296 14.85 -8.60 -30.35
N PHE A 297 13.88 -8.96 -31.19
CA PHE A 297 14.03 -9.40 -32.57
C PHE A 297 13.15 -8.54 -33.49
N LYS A 298 13.73 -7.54 -34.16
CA LYS A 298 13.08 -6.70 -35.20
C LYS A 298 11.55 -6.52 -35.05
N GLY A 299 11.13 -5.73 -34.05
CA GLY A 299 9.72 -5.39 -33.81
C GLY A 299 8.96 -6.38 -32.91
N LEU A 300 9.63 -7.42 -32.42
CA LEU A 300 9.13 -8.38 -31.46
C LEU A 300 10.06 -8.43 -30.24
N THR A 301 9.53 -8.40 -29.03
CA THR A 301 10.32 -8.60 -27.80
C THR A 301 9.80 -9.84 -27.07
N VAL A 302 10.66 -10.83 -26.89
CA VAL A 302 10.37 -12.04 -26.11
C VAL A 302 10.93 -11.84 -24.71
N TYR A 303 10.07 -11.93 -23.69
CA TYR A 303 10.52 -11.86 -22.30
C TYR A 303 10.75 -13.26 -21.77
N VAL A 304 11.92 -13.46 -21.18
CA VAL A 304 12.31 -14.75 -20.59
C VAL A 304 12.78 -14.55 -19.16
N THR A 305 12.57 -15.55 -18.30
CA THR A 305 13.27 -15.63 -17.01
C THR A 305 14.59 -16.36 -17.16
N VAL A 306 15.48 -16.14 -16.22
CA VAL A 306 16.78 -16.80 -16.12
C VAL A 306 16.88 -17.45 -14.75
N THR A 307 17.36 -18.71 -14.73
CA THR A 307 17.80 -19.38 -13.50
C THR A 307 19.33 -19.34 -13.40
N SER A 308 19.85 -18.82 -12.29
CA SER A 308 21.29 -18.73 -12.02
C SER A 308 21.59 -18.80 -10.53
N LYS A 309 22.17 -19.92 -10.10
CA LYS A 309 22.65 -20.08 -8.72
C LYS A 309 23.67 -19.00 -8.35
N GLU A 310 24.55 -18.62 -9.27
CA GLU A 310 25.55 -17.58 -9.00
C GLU A 310 24.90 -16.21 -8.76
N ALA A 311 23.84 -15.87 -9.51
CA ALA A 311 23.09 -14.64 -9.27
C ALA A 311 22.38 -14.69 -7.91
N ASP A 312 21.76 -15.83 -7.57
CA ASP A 312 21.07 -16.00 -6.30
C ASP A 312 22.03 -15.92 -5.10
N ASP A 313 23.24 -16.47 -5.23
CA ASP A 313 24.29 -16.43 -4.18
C ASP A 313 24.82 -15.00 -3.94
N LYS A 314 24.62 -14.08 -4.89
CA LYS A 314 24.98 -12.64 -4.77
C LYS A 314 23.84 -11.79 -4.18
N ALA A 315 22.71 -12.39 -3.79
CA ALA A 315 21.60 -11.66 -3.19
C ALA A 315 22.05 -10.82 -1.98
N ARG A 316 21.52 -9.60 -1.88
CA ARG A 316 21.82 -8.67 -0.78
C ARG A 316 21.20 -9.20 0.50
N THR A 317 22.05 -9.67 1.42
CA THR A 317 21.63 -10.25 2.71
C THR A 317 22.06 -9.39 3.90
N ALA A 318 23.18 -8.68 3.78
CA ALA A 318 23.65 -7.78 4.83
C ALA A 318 22.68 -6.60 5.03
N PRO A 319 22.28 -6.26 6.27
CA PRO A 319 21.30 -5.21 6.54
C PRO A 319 21.67 -3.85 5.91
N ALA A 320 22.95 -3.48 5.94
CA ALA A 320 23.44 -2.24 5.35
C ALA A 320 23.22 -2.19 3.82
N LEU A 321 23.41 -3.32 3.12
CA LEU A 321 23.17 -3.41 1.67
C LEU A 321 21.67 -3.35 1.34
N ILE A 322 20.83 -3.99 2.16
CA ILE A 322 19.37 -3.92 2.04
C ILE A 322 18.89 -2.47 2.21
N CYS A 323 19.34 -1.77 3.25
CA CYS A 323 19.01 -0.36 3.50
C CYS A 323 19.48 0.54 2.36
N SER A 324 20.72 0.36 1.89
CA SER A 324 21.29 1.14 0.79
C SER A 324 20.51 0.95 -0.51
N HIS A 325 20.23 -0.30 -0.87
CA HIS A 325 19.44 -0.64 -2.05
C HIS A 325 18.05 0.01 -2.01
N PHE A 326 17.32 -0.20 -0.91
CA PHE A 326 15.99 0.36 -0.77
C PHE A 326 16.00 1.89 -0.87
N THR A 327 16.99 2.55 -0.27
CA THR A 327 17.16 4.01 -0.35
C THR A 327 17.36 4.49 -1.79
N GLN A 328 18.19 3.79 -2.56
CA GLN A 328 18.44 4.12 -3.98
C GLN A 328 17.19 3.93 -4.83
N VAL A 329 16.46 2.84 -4.64
CA VAL A 329 15.21 2.56 -5.35
C VAL A 329 14.15 3.62 -5.00
N ALA A 330 13.98 3.94 -3.71
CA ALA A 330 13.04 4.99 -3.24
C ALA A 330 13.36 6.39 -3.78
N ALA A 331 14.63 6.68 -4.09
CA ALA A 331 15.02 7.95 -4.71
C ALA A 331 14.78 7.98 -6.23
N SER A 332 14.78 6.82 -6.89
CA SER A 332 14.78 6.70 -8.36
C SER A 332 13.40 6.41 -8.95
N TYR A 333 12.50 5.81 -8.17
CA TYR A 333 11.20 5.34 -8.64
C TYR A 333 10.06 5.87 -7.77
N LYS A 334 8.85 5.95 -8.34
CA LYS A 334 7.62 6.27 -7.61
C LYS A 334 6.82 5.00 -7.35
N PHE A 335 6.68 4.64 -6.08
CA PHE A 335 5.96 3.44 -5.62
C PHE A 335 5.60 3.61 -4.14
N PRO A 336 4.73 2.76 -3.54
CA PRO A 336 4.40 2.87 -2.12
C PRO A 336 5.53 2.33 -1.23
N HIS A 337 6.40 3.21 -0.70
CA HIS A 337 7.64 2.79 -0.02
C HIS A 337 7.38 1.86 1.17
N LYS A 338 6.47 2.22 2.09
CA LYS A 338 6.17 1.38 3.28
C LYS A 338 5.72 -0.04 2.88
N TYR A 339 4.76 -0.12 1.96
CA TYR A 339 4.23 -1.39 1.46
C TYR A 339 5.35 -2.23 0.81
N SER A 340 6.12 -1.64 -0.11
CA SER A 340 7.19 -2.36 -0.80
C SER A 340 8.34 -2.76 0.13
N LEU A 341 8.68 -1.95 1.15
CA LEU A 341 9.71 -2.32 2.13
C LEU A 341 9.26 -3.53 2.96
N TYR A 342 8.00 -3.57 3.38
CA TYR A 342 7.46 -4.70 4.13
C TYR A 342 7.65 -6.04 3.38
N PHE A 343 7.23 -6.09 2.10
CA PHE A 343 7.36 -7.31 1.31
C PHE A 343 8.81 -7.64 0.95
N TYR A 344 9.64 -6.62 0.68
CA TYR A 344 11.06 -6.82 0.43
C TYR A 344 11.76 -7.43 1.65
N LEU A 345 11.52 -6.92 2.86
CA LEU A 345 12.11 -7.45 4.09
C LEU A 345 11.60 -8.87 4.43
N LYS A 346 10.30 -9.15 4.21
CA LYS A 346 9.75 -10.50 4.32
C LYS A 346 10.44 -11.46 3.34
N ALA A 347 10.68 -11.05 2.09
CA ALA A 347 11.40 -11.86 1.10
C ALA A 347 12.87 -12.10 1.51
N LYS A 348 13.48 -11.20 2.28
CA LYS A 348 14.81 -11.37 2.88
C LYS A 348 14.82 -12.23 4.16
N GLY A 349 13.65 -12.71 4.59
CA GLY A 349 13.50 -13.57 5.75
C GLY A 349 13.50 -12.83 7.08
N TYR A 350 13.19 -11.53 7.09
CA TYR A 350 12.96 -10.80 8.33
C TYR A 350 11.53 -11.04 8.84
N GLU A 351 11.40 -11.12 10.16
CA GLU A 351 10.12 -10.89 10.82
C GLU A 351 9.87 -9.38 10.84
N VAL A 352 8.69 -8.94 10.39
CA VAL A 352 8.39 -7.52 10.17
C VAL A 352 7.15 -7.15 10.96
N GLU A 353 7.29 -6.15 11.81
CA GLU A 353 6.27 -5.51 12.63
C GLU A 353 5.99 -4.10 12.09
N LEU A 354 4.76 -3.62 12.27
CA LEU A 354 4.29 -2.31 11.82
C LEU A 354 3.84 -1.44 13.02
N PRO A 355 4.75 -1.00 13.90
CA PRO A 355 4.39 -0.11 14.99
C PRO A 355 4.05 1.29 14.44
N GLY A 356 2.77 1.64 14.48
CA GLY A 356 2.25 2.89 13.93
C GLY A 356 2.64 3.07 12.46
N ASN A 357 3.28 4.20 12.15
CA ASN A 357 3.70 4.47 10.79
C ASN A 357 5.05 3.86 10.38
N ASN A 358 5.75 3.18 11.28
CA ASN A 358 7.10 2.68 11.05
C ASN A 358 7.12 1.19 10.68
N ILE A 359 8.27 0.72 10.20
CA ILE A 359 8.59 -0.69 10.05
C ILE A 359 9.73 -1.02 11.00
N VAL A 360 9.54 -2.04 11.83
CA VAL A 360 10.62 -2.68 12.58
C VAL A 360 10.75 -4.11 12.10
N ALA A 361 11.89 -4.45 11.53
CA ALA A 361 12.16 -5.78 11.02
C ALA A 361 13.35 -6.40 11.76
N LYS A 362 13.19 -7.64 12.20
CA LYS A 362 14.17 -8.38 13.00
C LYS A 362 14.55 -9.68 12.31
N LYS A 363 15.84 -10.02 12.33
CA LYS A 363 16.36 -11.31 11.87
C LYS A 363 17.64 -11.61 12.63
N ASP A 364 17.66 -12.72 13.38
CA ASP A 364 18.78 -13.07 14.25
C ASP A 364 19.13 -11.90 15.21
N ASP A 365 20.36 -11.38 15.15
CA ASP A 365 20.82 -10.23 15.92
C ASP A 365 20.68 -8.89 15.17
N ASP A 366 20.17 -8.91 13.93
CA ASP A 366 19.98 -7.73 13.09
C ASP A 366 18.58 -7.14 13.23
N GLN A 367 18.53 -5.80 13.20
CA GLN A 367 17.31 -5.02 13.14
C GLN A 367 17.40 -3.98 12.01
N ILE A 368 16.29 -3.80 11.28
CA ILE A 368 16.09 -2.71 10.32
C ILE A 368 14.89 -1.88 10.78
N LEU A 369 15.08 -0.57 10.89
CA LEU A 369 14.05 0.41 11.20
C LEU A 369 13.80 1.28 9.96
N GLY A 370 12.58 1.25 9.44
CA GLY A 370 12.08 2.17 8.43
C GLY A 370 11.12 3.18 9.04
N ILE A 371 11.43 4.47 8.88
CA ILE A 371 10.59 5.60 9.32
C ILE A 371 9.96 6.24 8.09
N PHE A 372 8.65 6.46 8.16
CA PHE A 372 7.85 6.96 7.05
C PHE A 372 7.08 8.21 7.45
N ASP A 373 6.80 9.06 6.47
CA ASP A 373 5.77 10.08 6.62
C ASP A 373 4.37 9.47 6.44
N LEU A 374 3.33 10.23 6.77
CA LEU A 374 1.94 9.78 6.73
C LEU A 374 1.44 9.34 5.34
N LYS A 375 2.15 9.73 4.27
CA LYS A 375 1.87 9.27 2.90
C LYS A 375 2.59 7.95 2.58
N GLY A 376 3.20 7.32 3.58
CA GLY A 376 3.97 6.10 3.45
C GLY A 376 5.30 6.29 2.71
N ARG A 377 5.81 7.53 2.60
CA ARG A 377 7.08 7.82 1.94
C ARG A 377 8.21 7.70 2.95
N LEU A 378 9.25 6.97 2.55
CA LEU A 378 10.45 6.78 3.36
C LEU A 378 11.09 8.13 3.75
N MET A 379 11.22 8.36 5.06
CA MET A 379 11.99 9.48 5.62
C MET A 379 13.39 9.04 6.02
N LYS A 380 13.50 7.85 6.63
CA LYS A 380 14.77 7.30 7.09
C LYS A 380 14.70 5.77 7.08
N ILE A 381 15.80 5.13 6.71
CA ILE A 381 16.00 3.70 6.94
C ILE A 381 17.37 3.51 7.61
N SER A 382 17.44 2.65 8.60
CA SER A 382 18.67 2.35 9.32
C SER A 382 18.69 0.92 9.81
N ASN A 383 19.89 0.36 9.97
CA ASN A 383 20.09 -0.95 10.58
C ASN A 383 20.88 -0.84 11.90
N SER A 384 20.62 -1.75 12.82
CA SER A 384 21.25 -1.85 14.13
C SER A 384 21.35 -3.32 14.58
N LYS A 385 22.03 -3.56 15.71
CA LYS A 385 22.05 -4.86 16.38
C LYS A 385 21.08 -4.88 17.56
N ILE A 386 20.36 -5.98 17.74
CA ILE A 386 19.46 -6.18 18.89
C ILE A 386 20.33 -6.40 20.13
N THR A 387 20.34 -5.43 21.05
CA THR A 387 21.08 -5.57 22.31
C THR A 387 20.21 -6.33 23.29
N VAL A 388 20.46 -7.62 23.48
CA VAL A 388 19.83 -8.38 24.58
C VAL A 388 20.54 -7.95 25.86
N GLN A 389 19.89 -7.15 26.70
CA GLN A 389 20.35 -6.97 28.08
C GLN A 389 20.23 -8.34 28.77
N ALA A 390 21.38 -8.91 29.12
CA ALA A 390 21.49 -10.15 29.88
C ALA A 390 21.24 -9.93 31.38
#